data_AF-A0A2S9FR48-F1
#
_entry.id   AF-A0A2S9FR48-F1
#
_cell.length_a   1.000
_cell.length_b   1.000
_cell.length_c   1.000
_cell.angle_alpha   90.00
_cell.angle_beta   90.00
_cell.angle_gamma   90.00
#
_symmetry.space_group_name_H-M   'P 1'
#
loop_
_entity.id
_entity.type
_entity.pdbx_description
1 polymer ?
#
loop_
_entity_poly.entity_id
_entity_poly.type
_entity_poly.pdbx_seq_one_letter_code
_entity_poly.pdbx_strand_id
1 'polypeptide(L)'
;VTDHGLAGATVERIAAAAEVGRATFFRYFSAKEDAVAEGMTGHWLDVITAAIAAQPAQLSAHAAILSAFEGLGDDFAAVGDGTVSDQVRELATLTRSS
;
A
#
# COMPACT_ATOMS: atom_id res chain seq x y z
N VAL A 1 -1.76 10.76 2.69
CA VAL A 1 -1.95 10.10 1.37
C VAL A 1 -3.40 9.75 1.16
N THR A 2 -4.07 9.20 2.18
CA THR A 2 -5.53 8.94 2.21
C THR A 2 -6.39 10.11 1.71
N ASP A 3 -6.06 11.34 2.10
CA ASP A 3 -6.96 12.49 1.88
C ASP A 3 -6.66 13.27 0.58
N HIS A 4 -5.45 13.12 0.02
CA HIS A 4 -4.94 13.99 -1.07
C HIS A 4 -4.19 13.24 -2.18
N GLY A 5 -4.18 11.91 -2.15
CA GLY A 5 -3.38 11.08 -3.06
C GLY A 5 -1.87 11.19 -2.80
N LEU A 6 -1.08 10.44 -3.56
CA LEU A 6 0.39 10.49 -3.46
C LEU A 6 0.94 11.74 -4.17
N ALA A 7 0.34 12.17 -5.29
CA ALA A 7 0.65 13.43 -5.95
C ALA A 7 0.56 14.64 -5.01
N GLY A 8 -0.51 14.70 -4.21
CA GLY A 8 -0.72 15.76 -3.21
C GLY A 8 0.12 15.64 -1.94
N ALA A 9 0.82 14.52 -1.73
CA ALA A 9 1.77 14.37 -0.63
C ALA A 9 3.08 15.12 -0.95
N THR A 10 3.67 15.76 0.05
CA THR A 10 4.97 16.44 -0.05
C THR A 10 5.87 16.03 1.10
N VAL A 11 7.18 16.05 0.88
CA VAL A 11 8.18 15.74 1.91
C VAL A 11 8.01 16.66 3.12
N GLU A 12 7.74 17.95 2.89
CA GLU A 12 7.53 18.94 3.94
C GLU A 12 6.34 18.58 4.82
N ARG A 13 5.21 18.16 4.22
CA ARG A 13 4.02 17.77 4.97
C ARG A 13 4.22 16.45 5.71
N ILE A 14 4.91 15.49 5.10
CA ILE A 14 5.23 14.20 5.74
C ILE A 14 6.14 14.43 6.95
N ALA A 15 7.21 15.20 6.78
CA ALA A 15 8.14 15.53 7.86
C ALA A 15 7.45 16.29 9.00
N ALA A 16 6.60 17.26 8.67
CA ALA A 16 5.80 18.00 9.67
C ALA A 16 4.84 17.09 10.44
N ALA A 17 4.11 16.20 9.75
CA ALA A 17 3.18 15.27 10.39
C ALA A 17 3.90 14.24 11.28
N ALA A 18 5.14 13.87 10.95
CA ALA A 18 5.98 12.99 11.75
C ALA A 18 6.82 13.74 12.81
N GLU A 19 6.65 15.06 12.95
CA GLU A 19 7.40 15.90 13.88
C GLU A 19 8.93 15.79 13.73
N VAL A 20 9.41 15.60 12.50
CA VAL A 20 10.85 15.50 12.17
C VAL A 20 11.30 16.58 11.20
N GLY A 21 12.60 16.87 11.20
CA GLY A 21 13.20 17.78 10.22
C GLY A 21 13.35 17.14 8.84
N ARG A 22 13.40 17.97 7.79
CA ARG A 22 13.60 17.52 6.39
C ARG A 22 14.88 16.72 6.19
N ALA A 23 15.96 17.08 6.89
CA ALA A 23 17.22 16.33 6.88
C ALA A 23 17.06 14.92 7.46
N THR A 24 16.22 14.75 8.50
CA THR A 24 15.92 13.44 9.08
C THR A 24 15.09 12.60 8.11
N PHE A 25 14.13 13.20 7.39
CA PHE A 25 13.40 12.49 6.34
C PHE A 25 14.35 11.93 5.28
N PHE A 26 15.20 12.79 4.68
CA PHE A 26 16.13 12.38 3.62
C PHE A 26 17.24 11.42 4.07
N ARG A 27 17.45 11.27 5.39
CA ARG A 27 18.33 10.24 5.93
C ARG A 27 17.77 8.83 5.72
N TYR A 28 16.44 8.68 5.71
CA TYR A 28 15.78 7.37 5.59
C TYR A 28 15.17 7.13 4.21
N PHE A 29 14.67 8.17 3.56
CA PHE A 29 13.94 8.04 2.30
C PHE A 29 14.53 8.96 1.24
N SER A 30 14.74 8.43 0.03
CA SER A 30 15.27 9.23 -1.08
C SER A 30 14.19 10.11 -1.70
N ALA A 31 12.94 9.67 -1.67
CA ALA A 31 11.76 10.39 -2.16
C ALA A 31 10.52 10.15 -1.29
N LYS A 32 9.42 10.89 -1.55
CA LYS A 32 8.15 10.69 -0.84
C LYS A 32 7.51 9.35 -1.18
N GLU A 33 7.73 8.88 -2.40
CA GLU A 33 7.26 7.62 -2.94
C GLU A 33 7.83 6.45 -2.12
N ASP A 34 9.13 6.50 -1.80
CA ASP A 34 9.79 5.50 -0.95
C ASP A 34 9.16 5.44 0.44
N ALA A 35 8.97 6.60 1.07
CA ALA A 35 8.38 6.69 2.40
C ALA A 35 6.96 6.13 2.45
N VAL A 36 6.17 6.40 1.41
CA VAL A 36 4.80 5.89 1.29
C VAL A 36 4.80 4.39 1.01
N ALA A 37 5.65 3.90 0.11
CA ALA A 37 5.77 2.48 -0.20
C ALA A 37 6.19 1.65 1.02
N GLU A 38 7.16 2.14 1.81
CA GLU A 38 7.60 1.50 3.04
C GLU A 38 6.45 1.43 4.06
N GLY A 39 5.74 2.54 4.28
CA GLY A 39 4.58 2.58 5.16
C GLY A 39 3.43 1.66 4.72
N MET A 40 3.23 1.49 3.40
CA MET A 40 2.19 0.62 2.87
C MET A 40 2.55 -0.87 2.95
N THR A 41 3.84 -1.22 2.92
CA THR A 41 4.28 -2.63 2.91
C THR A 41 3.75 -3.40 4.12
N GLY A 42 3.82 -2.82 5.33
CA GLY A 42 3.28 -3.46 6.54
C GLY A 42 1.77 -3.70 6.45
N HIS A 43 1.03 -2.70 5.99
CA HIS A 43 -0.42 -2.81 5.81
C HIS A 43 -0.80 -3.92 4.81
N TRP A 44 -0.09 -4.02 3.69
CA TRP A 44 -0.33 -5.08 2.70
C TRP A 44 -0.08 -6.47 3.26
N LEU A 45 0.98 -6.65 4.06
CA LEU A 45 1.26 -7.93 4.70
C LEU A 45 0.15 -8.34 5.67
N ASP A 46 -0.38 -7.40 6.45
CA ASP A 46 -1.50 -7.67 7.37
C ASP A 46 -2.76 -8.09 6.60
N VAL A 47 -3.10 -7.36 5.53
CA VAL A 47 -4.25 -7.65 4.66
C VAL A 47 -4.12 -9.03 4.01
N ILE A 48 -2.96 -9.34 3.41
CA ILE A 48 -2.71 -10.64 2.77
C ILE A 48 -2.78 -11.77 3.80
N THR A 49 -2.16 -11.59 4.97
CA THR A 49 -2.15 -12.60 6.02
C THR A 49 -3.56 -12.87 6.55
N ALA A 50 -4.37 -11.81 6.73
CA ALA A 50 -5.76 -11.94 7.12
C ALA A 50 -6.61 -12.66 6.06
N ALA A 51 -6.42 -12.34 4.78
CA ALA A 51 -7.13 -12.99 3.67
C ALA A 51 -6.82 -14.49 3.57
N ILE A 52 -5.56 -14.88 3.81
CA ILE A 52 -5.15 -16.28 3.88
C ILE A 52 -5.73 -16.96 5.13
N ALA A 53 -5.71 -16.30 6.29
CA ALA A 53 -6.25 -16.85 7.53
C ALA A 53 -7.77 -17.07 7.50
N ALA A 54 -8.49 -16.30 6.68
CA ALA A 54 -9.93 -16.45 6.47
C ALA A 54 -10.32 -17.66 5.59
N GLN A 55 -9.35 -18.32 4.95
CA GLN A 55 -9.64 -19.42 4.03
C GLN A 55 -10.14 -20.68 4.76
N PRO A 56 -11.04 -21.46 4.16
CA PRO A 56 -11.51 -22.72 4.74
C PRO A 56 -10.36 -23.68 5.05
N ALA A 57 -10.36 -24.27 6.25
CA ALA A 57 -9.32 -25.17 6.71
C ALA A 57 -9.19 -26.47 5.89
N GLN A 58 -10.18 -26.79 5.06
CA GLN A 58 -10.19 -27.96 4.18
C GLN A 58 -9.44 -27.73 2.87
N LEU A 59 -9.09 -26.49 2.54
CA LEU A 59 -8.31 -26.19 1.34
C LEU A 59 -6.85 -26.65 1.51
N SER A 60 -6.24 -27.08 0.41
CA SER A 60 -4.78 -27.20 0.37
C SER A 60 -4.14 -25.81 0.51
N ALA A 61 -2.90 -25.74 1.01
CA ALA A 61 -2.20 -24.46 1.16
C ALA A 61 -2.12 -23.66 -0.16
N HIS A 62 -1.92 -24.35 -1.29
CA HIS A 62 -1.92 -23.71 -2.61
C HIS A 62 -3.30 -23.13 -2.99
N ALA A 63 -4.37 -23.89 -2.75
CA ALA A 63 -5.74 -23.42 -3.04
C ALA A 63 -6.15 -22.26 -2.13
N ALA A 64 -5.73 -22.28 -0.86
CA ALA A 64 -5.96 -21.19 0.08
C ALA A 64 -5.27 -19.89 -0.37
N ILE A 65 -4.01 -19.98 -0.84
CA ILE A 65 -3.30 -18.80 -1.37
C ILE A 65 -4.05 -18.24 -2.59
N LEU A 66 -4.39 -19.07 -3.58
CA LEU A 66 -5.10 -18.61 -4.78
C LEU A 66 -6.44 -17.94 -4.43
N SER A 67 -7.26 -18.59 -3.62
CA SER A 67 -8.57 -18.09 -3.19
C SER A 67 -8.47 -16.78 -2.38
N ALA A 68 -7.42 -16.63 -1.56
CA ALA A 68 -7.16 -15.38 -0.85
C ALA A 68 -6.80 -14.24 -1.82
N PHE A 69 -5.95 -14.49 -2.81
CA PHE A 69 -5.61 -13.48 -3.82
C PHE A 69 -6.75 -13.17 -4.78
N GLU A 70 -7.60 -14.13 -5.11
CA GLU A 70 -8.85 -13.91 -5.86
C GLU A 70 -9.77 -12.98 -5.10
N GLY A 71 -10.03 -13.25 -3.81
CA GLY A 71 -10.88 -12.38 -2.97
C GLY A 71 -10.31 -10.97 -2.82
N LEU A 72 -9.00 -10.83 -2.63
CA LEU A 72 -8.34 -9.53 -2.63
C LEU A 72 -8.53 -8.81 -3.99
N GLY A 73 -8.36 -9.53 -5.10
CA GLY A 73 -8.56 -9.00 -6.44
C GLY A 73 -10.00 -8.54 -6.71
N ASP A 74 -10.98 -9.28 -6.20
CA ASP A 74 -12.40 -8.92 -6.28
C ASP A 74 -12.70 -7.65 -5.48
N ASP A 75 -12.13 -7.49 -4.29
CA ASP A 75 -12.23 -6.23 -3.53
C ASP A 75 -11.60 -5.05 -4.31
N PHE A 76 -10.45 -5.27 -4.96
CA PHE A 76 -9.84 -4.26 -5.83
C PHE A 76 -10.70 -3.88 -7.03
N ALA A 77 -11.45 -4.83 -7.60
CA ALA A 77 -12.36 -4.60 -8.72
C ALA A 77 -13.69 -3.99 -8.26
N ALA A 78 -14.16 -4.34 -7.07
CA ALA A 78 -15.38 -3.83 -6.46
C ALA A 78 -15.23 -2.39 -5.92
N VAL A 79 -14.03 -1.99 -5.48
CA VAL A 79 -13.66 -0.62 -5.05
C VAL A 79 -13.42 0.28 -6.27
N GLY A 80 -14.35 0.25 -7.23
CA GLY A 80 -14.47 1.20 -8.32
C GLY A 80 -14.83 2.63 -7.87
N ASP A 81 -14.75 2.96 -6.58
CA ASP A 81 -14.94 4.31 -6.02
C ASP A 81 -13.71 4.92 -5.29
N GLY A 82 -12.50 4.37 -5.48
CA GLY A 82 -11.30 5.21 -5.57
C GLY A 82 -10.61 5.66 -4.28
N THR A 83 -10.09 4.76 -3.45
CA THR A 83 -9.04 5.17 -2.48
C THR A 83 -7.83 4.22 -2.44
N VAL A 84 -8.05 2.91 -2.37
CA VAL A 84 -6.94 1.93 -2.33
C VAL A 84 -6.44 1.56 -3.74
N SER A 85 -7.36 1.36 -4.68
CA SER A 85 -7.04 1.05 -6.10
C SER A 85 -6.23 2.17 -6.76
N ASP A 86 -6.55 3.42 -6.45
CA ASP A 86 -5.84 4.58 -7.00
C ASP A 86 -4.45 4.74 -6.40
N GLN A 87 -4.28 4.53 -5.09
CA GLN A 87 -2.97 4.60 -4.44
C GLN A 87 -2.02 3.50 -4.94
N VAL A 88 -2.51 2.28 -5.14
CA VAL A 88 -1.72 1.16 -5.68
C VAL A 88 -1.36 1.40 -7.14
N ARG A 89 -2.31 1.87 -7.96
CA ARG A 89 -2.07 2.21 -9.36
C ARG A 89 -1.06 3.34 -9.49
N GLU A 90 -1.20 4.39 -8.69
CA GLU A 90 -0.31 5.56 -8.66
C GLU A 90 1.12 5.16 -8.27
N LEU A 91 1.28 4.36 -7.21
CA LEU A 91 2.58 3.80 -6.83
C LEU A 91 3.19 2.92 -7.92
N ALA A 92 2.42 1.99 -8.48
CA ALA A 92 2.89 1.09 -9.53
C ALA A 92 3.30 1.82 -10.82
N THR A 93 2.69 2.98 -11.13
CA THR A 93 3.11 3.83 -12.26
C THR A 93 4.37 4.63 -11.96
N LEU A 94 4.54 5.14 -10.73
CA LEU A 94 5.68 5.96 -10.35
C LEU A 94 6.97 5.14 -10.20
N THR A 95 6.90 3.95 -9.59
CA THR A 95 8.07 3.06 -9.45
C THR A 95 8.55 2.50 -10.80
N ARG A 96 7.70 2.51 -11.84
CA ARG A 96 8.05 2.03 -13.20
C ARG A 96 8.61 3.13 -14.11
N SER A 97 8.51 4.39 -13.70
CA SER A 97 8.93 5.56 -14.50
C SER A 97 10.18 6.27 -13.97
N SER A 98 10.82 5.73 -12.92
CA SER A 98 12.18 6.07 -12.49
C SER A 98 13.15 4.95 -12.85
#